data_AF-A0A6V7XJJ3-F1
#
_entry.id   AF-A0A6V7XJJ3-F1
#
_cell.length_a   1.000
_cell.length_b   1.000
_cell.length_c   1.000
_cell.angle_alpha   90.00
_cell.angle_beta   90.00
_cell.angle_gamma   90.00
#
_symmetry.space_group_name_H-M   'P 1'
#
loop_
_entity.id
_entity.type
_entity.pdbx_description
1 polymer ?
#
loop_
_entity_poly.entity_id
_entity_poly.type
_entity_poly.pdbx_seq_one_letter_code
_entity_poly.pdbx_strand_id
1 'polypeptide(L)'
;MIEMIILCFINAIKSGRTMILINENVKLFKFNVKWSEIFKSISNCSFGEHVQPFLPINEYKEPGQTDRITVFNSEKVGFEAAPLEAKNFLLKYHSNPVLWFYGQLLKYIWRENDEILKVINQTVSKIPFACGPVVGIHVRRTDKIKEAKFFGLDDYMKWVENWFDVNEENYQNNHPIPSNCSNKRMLFVAADLPDIKHIAKEIENKWGDKYEIYHGKVFRDKKQFESKKALIEILGVYHILSKCQFLVCTFSSNTCMRIYELMQSFHGDATENAHSLDYFYGICM
;
A
#
# COMPACT_ATOMS: atom_id res chain seq x y z
N MET A 1 9.89 7.62 0.96
CA MET A 1 9.12 8.77 1.47
C MET A 1 7.98 8.32 2.39
N ILE A 2 6.99 7.55 1.91
CA ILE A 2 5.87 7.10 2.76
C ILE A 2 6.35 6.34 4.00
N GLU A 3 7.32 5.44 3.85
CA GLU A 3 7.94 4.74 4.98
C GLU A 3 8.51 5.69 6.05
N MET A 4 9.20 6.75 5.63
CA MET A 4 9.69 7.78 6.54
C MET A 4 8.54 8.52 7.25
N ILE A 5 7.43 8.80 6.54
CA ILE A 5 6.24 9.40 7.14
C ILE A 5 5.63 8.45 8.19
N ILE A 6 5.53 7.16 7.90
CA ILE A 6 5.05 6.15 8.87
C ILE A 6 5.95 6.12 10.10
N LEU A 7 7.27 6.07 9.92
CA LEU A 7 8.23 6.09 11.03
C LEU A 7 8.11 7.36 11.88
N CYS A 8 7.99 8.53 11.27
CA CYS A 8 7.73 9.77 11.99
C CYS A 8 6.40 9.71 12.76
N PHE A 9 5.36 9.13 12.17
CA PHE A 9 4.05 8.99 12.80
C PHE A 9 4.11 8.05 14.02
N ILE A 10 4.78 6.91 13.90
CA ILE A 10 4.97 5.96 15.01
C ILE A 10 5.70 6.64 16.16
N ASN A 11 6.76 7.41 15.89
CA ASN A 11 7.47 8.15 16.92
C ASN A 11 6.61 9.26 17.55
N ALA A 12 5.77 9.93 16.76
CA ALA A 12 4.81 10.90 17.27
C ALA A 12 3.82 10.24 18.24
N ILE A 13 3.26 9.07 17.88
CA ILE A 13 2.39 8.28 18.77
C ILE A 13 3.12 7.88 20.05
N LYS A 14 4.32 7.28 19.94
CA LYS A 14 5.12 6.83 21.09
C LYS A 14 5.46 7.96 22.06
N SER A 15 5.66 9.17 21.55
CA SER A 15 6.00 10.35 22.35
C SER A 15 4.78 11.16 22.81
N GLY A 16 3.56 10.75 22.46
CA GLY A 16 2.35 11.51 22.77
C GLY A 16 2.30 12.87 22.07
N ARG A 17 2.94 13.02 20.90
CA ARG A 17 3.05 14.27 20.15
C ARG A 17 2.20 14.24 18.88
N THR A 18 1.70 15.41 18.47
CA THR A 18 1.06 15.58 17.16
C THR A 18 2.10 15.57 16.06
N MET A 19 1.94 14.71 15.06
CA MET A 19 2.76 14.75 13.86
C MET A 19 2.38 15.96 12.98
N ILE A 20 3.38 16.76 12.61
CA ILE A 20 3.24 17.85 11.65
C ILE A 20 4.19 17.58 10.47
N LEU A 21 3.64 17.51 9.26
CA LEU A 21 4.44 17.35 8.06
C LEU A 21 4.89 18.73 7.57
N ILE A 22 6.14 19.09 7.85
CA ILE A 22 6.77 20.35 7.42
C ILE A 22 6.64 20.55 5.90
N ASN A 23 6.62 19.42 5.17
CA ASN A 23 6.69 19.34 3.73
C ASN A 23 5.33 19.19 3.04
N GLU A 24 4.19 19.57 3.65
CA GLU A 24 2.90 19.57 2.93
C GLU A 24 2.95 20.40 1.63
N ASN A 25 3.83 21.41 1.60
CA ASN A 25 4.09 22.28 0.46
C ASN A 25 5.26 21.83 -0.44
N VAL A 26 6.05 20.83 -0.05
CA VAL A 26 7.19 20.33 -0.82
C VAL A 26 6.73 19.16 -1.70
N LYS A 27 7.18 19.17 -2.95
CA LYS A 27 6.76 18.20 -3.95
C LYS A 27 7.18 16.78 -3.58
N LEU A 28 6.28 15.82 -3.74
CA LEU A 28 6.59 14.41 -3.84
C LEU A 28 7.61 14.25 -4.98
N PHE A 29 8.89 14.10 -4.63
CA PHE A 29 10.04 14.31 -5.54
C PHE A 29 9.92 13.61 -6.89
N LYS A 30 9.30 12.43 -6.93
CA LYS A 30 9.10 11.65 -8.15
C LYS A 30 7.97 12.15 -9.06
N PHE A 31 6.93 12.78 -8.50
CA PHE A 31 5.71 13.15 -9.25
C PHE A 31 5.52 14.67 -9.39
N ASN A 32 6.41 15.47 -8.79
CA ASN A 32 6.34 16.94 -8.84
C ASN A 32 5.01 17.53 -8.31
N VAL A 33 4.37 16.84 -7.35
CA VAL A 33 3.03 17.13 -6.80
C VAL A 33 3.11 17.38 -5.31
N LYS A 34 2.39 18.38 -4.77
CA LYS A 34 2.35 18.64 -3.32
C LYS A 34 1.47 17.62 -2.59
N TRP A 35 1.71 17.43 -1.30
CA TRP A 35 0.88 16.54 -0.47
C TRP A 35 -0.60 16.92 -0.52
N SER A 36 -0.90 18.20 -0.31
CA SER A 36 -2.26 18.76 -0.25
C SER A 36 -3.05 18.63 -1.55
N GLU A 37 -2.38 18.41 -2.68
CA GLU A 37 -3.03 18.18 -3.98
C GLU A 37 -3.66 16.78 -4.10
N ILE A 38 -3.27 15.85 -3.23
CA ILE A 38 -3.66 14.44 -3.28
C ILE A 38 -4.32 13.99 -1.96
N PHE A 39 -3.70 14.34 -0.83
CA PHE A 39 -4.06 13.86 0.48
C PHE A 39 -4.57 14.99 1.37
N LYS A 40 -5.40 14.64 2.34
CA LYS A 40 -5.80 15.51 3.46
C LYS A 40 -4.58 15.74 4.36
N SER A 41 -4.56 16.86 5.09
CA SER A 41 -3.51 17.10 6.08
C SER A 41 -3.46 16.00 7.13
N ILE A 42 -2.25 15.72 7.61
CA ILE A 42 -2.01 14.64 8.58
C ILE A 42 -2.69 14.95 9.91
N SER A 43 -2.67 16.22 10.31
CA SER A 43 -3.35 16.74 11.49
C SER A 43 -4.00 18.08 11.18
N ASN A 44 -4.81 18.57 12.11
CA ASN A 44 -5.35 19.94 12.04
C ASN A 44 -4.32 21.00 12.42
N CYS A 45 -3.12 20.60 12.88
CA CYS A 45 -2.04 21.52 13.23
C CYS A 45 -1.16 21.82 12.01
N SER A 46 -0.98 23.10 11.71
CA SER A 46 -0.14 23.58 10.62
C SER A 46 1.27 23.93 11.10
N PHE A 47 2.28 23.79 10.23
CA PHE A 47 3.65 24.24 10.53
C PHE A 47 3.70 25.75 10.81
N GLY A 48 3.00 26.56 10.02
CA GLY A 48 3.07 28.03 10.13
C GLY A 48 2.52 28.57 11.45
N GLU A 49 1.46 27.98 11.99
CA GLU A 49 0.82 28.48 13.22
C GLU A 49 1.35 27.76 14.47
N HIS A 50 1.62 26.46 14.37
CA HIS A 50 1.89 25.62 15.55
C HIS A 50 3.38 25.28 15.72
N VAL A 51 4.23 25.62 14.74
CA VAL A 51 5.67 25.27 14.76
C VAL A 51 6.54 26.50 14.53
N GLN A 52 6.33 27.22 13.43
CA GLN A 52 7.13 28.36 13.01
C GLN A 52 7.29 29.47 14.07
N PRO A 53 6.26 29.84 14.88
CA PRO A 53 6.41 30.89 15.89
C PRO A 53 7.39 30.55 17.02
N PHE A 54 7.73 29.27 17.17
CA PHE A 54 8.64 28.78 18.21
C PHE A 54 10.04 28.48 17.67
N LEU A 55 10.33 28.85 16.41
CA LEU A 55 11.63 28.69 15.76
C LEU A 55 12.34 30.05 15.56
N PRO A 56 13.68 30.11 15.71
CA PRO A 56 14.57 29.09 16.29
C PRO A 56 14.40 28.99 17.81
N ILE A 57 14.65 27.80 18.38
CA ILE A 57 14.54 27.57 19.84
C ILE A 57 15.75 28.24 20.53
N ASN A 58 15.55 29.44 21.10
CA ASN A 58 16.67 30.28 21.50
C ASN A 58 17.28 30.03 22.90
N GLU A 59 16.74 29.12 23.73
CA GLU A 59 17.46 28.54 24.89
C GLU A 59 16.56 27.57 25.68
N TYR A 60 17.15 26.58 26.34
CA TYR A 60 16.48 25.67 27.29
C TYR A 60 16.61 26.21 28.71
N LYS A 61 15.47 26.48 29.36
CA LYS A 61 15.47 27.10 30.69
C LYS A 61 14.98 26.18 31.78
N GLU A 62 14.03 25.26 31.54
CA GLU A 62 13.53 24.36 32.62
C GLU A 62 13.00 22.98 32.16
N PRO A 63 13.02 21.96 33.06
CA PRO A 63 12.48 20.60 32.83
C PRO A 63 10.97 20.52 32.52
N GLY A 64 10.20 21.55 32.88
CA GLY A 64 8.77 21.68 32.53
C GLY A 64 8.50 22.14 31.10
N GLN A 65 9.52 22.40 30.27
CA GLN A 65 9.36 22.69 28.84
C GLN A 65 9.05 21.40 28.04
N THR A 66 7.88 20.79 28.28
CA THR A 66 7.33 19.65 27.52
C THR A 66 7.00 19.97 26.06
N ASP A 67 6.96 21.26 25.71
CA ASP A 67 6.34 21.83 24.50
C ASP A 67 7.33 22.11 23.36
N ARG A 68 8.24 21.17 23.07
CA ARG A 68 9.21 21.31 21.97
C ARG A 68 8.85 20.53 20.71
N ILE A 69 9.03 21.21 19.59
CA ILE A 69 9.10 20.65 18.23
C ILE A 69 10.31 19.72 18.18
N THR A 70 10.08 18.44 17.92
CA THR A 70 11.16 17.48 17.68
C THR A 70 11.30 17.28 16.17
N VAL A 71 12.48 17.62 15.63
CA VAL A 71 12.81 17.32 14.23
C VAL A 71 13.38 15.90 14.20
N PHE A 72 12.61 14.98 13.63
CA PHE A 72 13.05 13.60 13.49
C PHE A 72 13.98 13.47 12.28
N ASN A 73 15.27 13.23 12.54
CA ASN A 73 16.22 12.77 11.53
C ASN A 73 16.23 11.23 11.58
N SER A 74 16.12 10.59 10.42
CA SER A 74 15.93 9.13 10.34
C SER A 74 17.17 8.37 10.80
N GLU A 75 17.28 8.09 12.10
CA GLU A 75 18.11 6.99 12.57
C GLU A 75 17.23 5.76 12.81
N LYS A 76 17.82 4.58 12.58
CA LYS A 76 17.15 3.28 12.53
C LYS A 76 16.39 2.99 13.82
N VAL A 77 15.11 3.33 13.86
CA VAL A 77 14.20 2.90 14.92
C VAL A 77 13.65 1.54 14.52
N GLY A 78 13.81 0.55 15.41
CA GLY A 78 13.21 -0.78 15.23
C GLY A 78 11.70 -0.69 14.99
N PHE A 79 11.24 -1.40 13.96
CA PHE A 79 9.88 -1.35 13.40
C PHE A 79 8.81 -2.04 14.28
N GLU A 80 9.09 -2.31 15.55
CA GLU A 80 8.44 -3.42 16.27
C GLU A 80 7.39 -3.03 17.33
N ALA A 81 6.68 -1.90 17.22
CA ALA A 81 5.70 -1.60 18.25
C ALA A 81 4.38 -1.05 17.72
N ALA A 82 3.39 -1.93 17.60
CA ALA A 82 2.01 -1.55 17.90
C ALA A 82 1.92 -1.16 19.39
N PRO A 83 1.07 -0.18 19.77
CA PRO A 83 0.85 0.16 21.18
C PRO A 83 0.50 -1.08 22.01
N LEU A 84 1.07 -1.22 23.20
CA LEU A 84 0.92 -2.41 24.04
C LEU A 84 -0.56 -2.65 24.40
N GLU A 85 -1.30 -1.57 24.60
CA GLU A 85 -2.73 -1.55 24.87
C GLU A 85 -3.52 -2.13 23.69
N ALA A 86 -3.13 -1.81 22.47
CA ALA A 86 -3.74 -2.35 21.26
C ALA A 86 -3.34 -3.82 21.04
N LYS A 87 -2.10 -4.19 21.39
CA LYS A 87 -1.56 -5.55 21.16
C LYS A 87 -2.43 -6.64 21.79
N ASN A 88 -2.85 -6.49 23.05
CA ASN A 88 -3.65 -7.52 23.74
C ASN A 88 -5.05 -7.71 23.14
N PHE A 89 -5.65 -6.63 22.63
CA PHE A 89 -6.90 -6.71 21.89
C PHE A 89 -6.68 -7.37 20.53
N LEU A 90 -5.66 -6.89 19.79
CA LEU A 90 -5.37 -7.36 18.43
C LEU A 90 -4.98 -8.83 18.38
N LEU A 91 -4.27 -9.36 19.37
CA LEU A 91 -3.92 -10.78 19.44
C LEU A 91 -5.15 -11.72 19.45
N LYS A 92 -6.35 -11.21 19.76
CA LYS A 92 -7.59 -12.00 19.69
C LYS A 92 -8.24 -12.02 18.31
N TYR A 93 -7.90 -11.06 17.45
CA TYR A 93 -8.61 -10.80 16.19
C TYR A 93 -7.69 -10.76 14.97
N HIS A 94 -6.38 -10.76 15.17
CA HIS A 94 -5.40 -10.62 14.09
C HIS A 94 -4.12 -11.38 14.41
N SER A 95 -3.72 -12.24 13.51
CA SER A 95 -2.55 -13.12 13.65
C SER A 95 -1.23 -12.35 13.65
N ASN A 96 -1.20 -11.17 13.02
CA ASN A 96 -0.07 -10.23 13.09
C ASN A 96 -0.48 -8.78 13.50
N PRO A 97 -0.51 -8.45 14.80
CA PRO A 97 -0.92 -7.11 15.28
C PRO A 97 -0.07 -5.94 14.75
N VAL A 98 1.22 -6.17 14.50
CA VAL A 98 2.13 -5.12 13.99
C VAL A 98 1.74 -4.77 12.56
N LEU A 99 1.57 -5.78 11.70
CA LEU A 99 1.12 -5.59 10.33
C LEU A 99 -0.23 -4.85 10.27
N TRP A 100 -1.19 -5.24 11.12
CA TRP A 100 -2.48 -4.55 11.20
C TRP A 100 -2.32 -3.07 11.56
N PHE A 101 -1.49 -2.77 12.56
CA PHE A 101 -1.25 -1.40 13.01
C PHE A 101 -0.64 -0.53 11.90
N TYR A 102 0.32 -1.08 11.15
CA TYR A 102 0.87 -0.41 9.97
C TYR A 102 -0.19 -0.17 8.90
N GLY A 103 -1.09 -1.13 8.66
CA GLY A 103 -2.24 -0.95 7.77
C GLY A 103 -3.15 0.21 8.15
N GLN A 104 -3.46 0.36 9.45
CA GLN A 104 -4.28 1.48 9.93
C GLN A 104 -3.55 2.82 9.81
N LEU A 105 -2.25 2.86 10.13
CA LEU A 105 -1.45 4.08 9.94
C LEU A 105 -1.40 4.47 8.47
N LEU A 106 -1.19 3.51 7.58
CA LEU A 106 -1.13 3.76 6.14
C LEU A 106 -2.47 4.29 5.62
N LYS A 107 -3.60 3.69 6.03
CA LYS A 107 -4.95 4.18 5.73
C LYS A 107 -5.20 5.59 6.25
N TYR A 108 -4.69 5.94 7.44
CA TYR A 108 -4.79 7.30 7.99
C TYR A 108 -3.92 8.28 7.18
N ILE A 109 -2.67 7.94 6.92
CA ILE A 109 -1.70 8.78 6.21
C ILE A 109 -2.17 9.02 4.76
N TRP A 110 -2.73 8.03 4.10
CA TRP A 110 -3.22 8.13 2.73
C TRP A 110 -4.66 8.57 2.60
N ARG A 111 -5.24 9.30 3.57
CA ARG A 111 -6.56 9.91 3.35
C ARG A 111 -6.53 10.81 2.12
N GLU A 112 -7.04 10.34 1.00
CA GLU A 112 -7.12 11.14 -0.20
C GLU A 112 -8.18 12.25 -0.02
N ASN A 113 -7.98 13.38 -0.70
CA ASN A 113 -9.02 14.39 -0.76
C ASN A 113 -10.23 13.88 -1.57
N ASP A 114 -11.38 14.52 -1.42
CA ASP A 114 -12.65 13.97 -1.93
C ASP A 114 -12.68 13.86 -3.47
N GLU A 115 -12.00 14.78 -4.17
CA GLU A 115 -11.85 14.73 -5.63
C GLU A 115 -11.03 13.51 -6.07
N ILE A 116 -9.86 13.31 -5.45
CA ILE A 116 -8.98 12.17 -5.79
C ILE A 116 -9.62 10.85 -5.37
N LEU A 117 -10.26 10.78 -4.20
CA LEU A 117 -10.94 9.59 -3.73
C LEU A 117 -12.05 9.16 -4.70
N LYS A 118 -12.78 10.12 -5.29
CA LYS A 118 -13.79 9.83 -6.34
C LYS A 118 -13.16 9.18 -7.57
N VAL A 119 -12.01 9.68 -8.03
CA VAL A 119 -11.27 9.13 -9.19
C VAL A 119 -10.72 7.74 -8.89
N ILE A 120 -10.19 7.52 -7.69
CA ILE A 120 -9.72 6.22 -7.23
C ILE A 120 -10.89 5.23 -7.17
N ASN A 121 -12.02 5.61 -6.58
CA ASN A 121 -13.20 4.75 -6.50
C ASN A 121 -13.75 4.37 -7.89
N GLN A 122 -13.74 5.30 -8.85
CA GLN A 122 -14.07 5.01 -10.25
C GLN A 122 -13.09 4.05 -10.92
N THR A 123 -11.84 4.04 -10.48
CA THR A 123 -10.83 3.08 -10.97
C THR A 123 -11.06 1.71 -10.35
N VAL A 124 -11.29 1.65 -9.04
CA VAL A 124 -11.58 0.41 -8.31
C VAL A 124 -12.88 -0.24 -8.81
N SER A 125 -13.91 0.55 -9.12
CA SER A 125 -15.19 0.02 -9.60
C SER A 125 -15.14 -0.66 -10.96
N LYS A 126 -14.02 -0.54 -11.69
CA LYS A 126 -13.81 -1.28 -12.96
C LYS A 126 -13.49 -2.74 -12.71
N ILE A 127 -13.11 -3.11 -11.49
CA ILE A 127 -12.82 -4.48 -11.10
C ILE A 127 -14.11 -5.07 -10.52
N PRO A 128 -14.67 -6.13 -11.13
CA PRO A 128 -15.95 -6.66 -10.71
C PRO A 128 -15.80 -7.60 -9.51
N PHE A 129 -15.40 -7.06 -8.35
CA PHE A 129 -15.28 -7.82 -7.09
C PHE A 129 -16.60 -8.50 -6.66
N ALA A 130 -17.74 -8.02 -7.16
CA ALA A 130 -19.05 -8.66 -6.95
C ALA A 130 -19.23 -9.93 -7.78
N CYS A 131 -18.43 -10.15 -8.83
CA CYS A 131 -18.49 -11.30 -9.71
C CYS A 131 -17.65 -12.49 -9.26
N GLY A 132 -16.96 -12.38 -8.12
CA GLY A 132 -16.15 -13.47 -7.59
C GLY A 132 -14.82 -12.97 -7.01
N PRO A 133 -13.96 -13.90 -6.57
CA PRO A 133 -12.67 -13.55 -6.02
C PRO A 133 -11.72 -13.09 -7.11
N VAL A 134 -10.94 -12.06 -6.80
CA VAL A 134 -9.86 -11.54 -7.64
C VAL A 134 -8.55 -11.79 -6.92
N VAL A 135 -7.63 -12.48 -7.59
CA VAL A 135 -6.25 -12.61 -7.13
C VAL A 135 -5.41 -11.51 -7.77
N GLY A 136 -4.65 -10.79 -6.94
CA GLY A 136 -3.74 -9.75 -7.38
C GLY A 136 -2.32 -10.27 -7.50
N ILE A 137 -1.60 -9.87 -8.54
CA ILE A 137 -0.14 -10.02 -8.61
C ILE A 137 0.54 -8.67 -8.78
N HIS A 138 1.68 -8.48 -8.10
CA HIS A 138 2.55 -7.33 -8.30
C HIS A 138 3.96 -7.80 -8.69
N VAL A 139 4.33 -7.55 -9.94
CA VAL A 139 5.60 -7.98 -10.53
C VAL A 139 6.58 -6.80 -10.61
N ARG A 140 7.78 -6.97 -10.03
CA ARG A 140 8.85 -5.95 -10.09
C ARG A 140 10.06 -6.50 -10.86
N ARG A 141 10.43 -5.90 -12.01
CA ARG A 141 11.62 -6.33 -12.80
C ARG A 141 12.66 -5.22 -13.03
N THR A 142 12.25 -3.98 -13.29
CA THR A 142 13.09 -2.91 -13.86
C THR A 142 14.35 -2.46 -13.13
N ASP A 143 14.45 -2.58 -11.80
CA ASP A 143 15.59 -2.02 -11.03
C ASP A 143 16.33 -3.05 -10.16
N LYS A 144 15.76 -4.24 -9.96
CA LYS A 144 16.20 -5.18 -8.91
C LYS A 144 16.97 -6.42 -9.39
N ILE A 145 17.31 -6.55 -10.68
CA ILE A 145 18.17 -7.66 -11.15
C ILE A 145 19.52 -7.70 -10.40
N LYS A 146 19.96 -6.57 -9.83
CA LYS A 146 21.17 -6.47 -8.99
C LYS A 146 20.94 -6.65 -7.48
N GLU A 147 19.69 -6.61 -7.01
CA GLU A 147 19.33 -6.51 -5.58
C GLU A 147 18.42 -7.66 -5.09
N ALA A 148 17.72 -8.35 -5.99
CA ALA A 148 16.82 -9.46 -5.67
C ALA A 148 16.81 -10.51 -6.78
N LYS A 149 16.33 -11.71 -6.43
CA LYS A 149 16.15 -12.82 -7.36
C LYS A 149 15.09 -12.47 -8.41
N PHE A 150 15.37 -12.79 -9.67
CA PHE A 150 14.38 -12.72 -10.74
C PHE A 150 13.39 -13.88 -10.63
N PHE A 151 12.09 -13.58 -10.73
CA PHE A 151 11.01 -14.56 -10.76
C PHE A 151 10.23 -14.43 -12.07
N GLY A 152 10.01 -15.56 -12.75
CA GLY A 152 9.21 -15.64 -13.97
C GLY A 152 7.72 -15.56 -13.65
N LEU A 153 6.87 -15.26 -14.63
CA LEU A 153 5.41 -15.18 -14.38
C LEU A 153 4.81 -16.52 -13.94
N ASP A 154 5.40 -17.62 -14.40
CA ASP A 154 5.01 -18.97 -13.97
C ASP A 154 5.18 -19.17 -12.44
N ASP A 155 6.17 -18.52 -11.81
CA ASP A 155 6.35 -18.56 -10.35
C ASP A 155 5.19 -17.87 -9.61
N TYR A 156 4.72 -16.73 -10.13
CA TYR A 156 3.56 -16.02 -9.58
C TYR A 156 2.28 -16.83 -9.80
N MET A 157 2.07 -17.28 -11.03
CA MET A 157 0.85 -17.99 -11.44
C MET A 157 0.68 -19.33 -10.74
N LYS A 158 1.76 -20.01 -10.38
CA LYS A 158 1.70 -21.20 -9.53
C LYS A 158 0.92 -20.95 -8.23
N TRP A 159 1.18 -19.82 -7.56
CA TRP A 159 0.50 -19.47 -6.31
C TRP A 159 -0.91 -18.94 -6.52
N VAL A 160 -1.16 -18.31 -7.67
CA VAL A 160 -2.51 -17.93 -8.09
C VAL A 160 -3.39 -19.17 -8.26
N GLU A 161 -2.94 -20.15 -9.05
CA GLU A 161 -3.69 -21.40 -9.28
C GLU A 161 -3.92 -22.15 -7.97
N ASN A 162 -2.87 -22.34 -7.16
CA ASN A 162 -2.98 -22.99 -5.86
C ASN A 162 -4.02 -22.32 -4.96
N TRP A 163 -4.09 -20.99 -4.96
CA TRP A 163 -5.08 -20.27 -4.16
C TRP A 163 -6.50 -20.54 -4.64
N PHE A 164 -6.75 -20.45 -5.94
CA PHE A 164 -8.08 -20.73 -6.48
C PHE A 164 -8.49 -22.18 -6.23
N ASP A 165 -7.60 -23.14 -6.49
CA ASP A 165 -7.88 -24.57 -6.30
C ASP A 165 -8.26 -24.93 -4.85
N VAL A 166 -7.78 -24.16 -3.87
CA VAL A 166 -8.08 -24.38 -2.44
C VAL A 166 -9.28 -23.55 -1.95
N ASN A 167 -9.44 -22.31 -2.42
CA ASN A 167 -10.34 -21.33 -1.78
C ASN A 167 -11.58 -20.98 -2.61
N GLU A 168 -11.60 -21.28 -3.90
CA GLU A 168 -12.66 -20.86 -4.82
C GLU A 168 -14.03 -21.40 -4.41
N GLU A 169 -14.13 -22.70 -4.11
CA GLU A 169 -15.38 -23.33 -3.70
C GLU A 169 -15.94 -22.73 -2.39
N ASN A 170 -15.08 -22.59 -1.38
CA ASN A 170 -15.45 -21.98 -0.11
C ASN A 170 -15.91 -20.52 -0.30
N TYR A 171 -15.22 -19.76 -1.16
CA TYR A 171 -15.61 -18.39 -1.45
C TYR A 171 -17.00 -18.33 -2.10
N GLN A 172 -17.24 -19.14 -3.13
CA GLN A 172 -18.51 -19.20 -3.85
C GLN A 172 -19.68 -19.61 -2.96
N ASN A 173 -19.46 -20.56 -2.03
CA ASN A 173 -20.49 -20.99 -1.08
C ASN A 173 -20.91 -19.88 -0.11
N ASN A 174 -20.00 -18.98 0.24
CA ASN A 174 -20.27 -17.87 1.16
C ASN A 174 -20.68 -16.56 0.45
N HIS A 175 -20.46 -16.46 -0.87
CA HIS A 175 -20.70 -15.25 -1.65
C HIS A 175 -21.44 -15.62 -2.95
N PRO A 176 -22.78 -15.54 -2.96
CA PRO A 176 -23.57 -15.83 -4.16
C PRO A 176 -23.17 -14.91 -5.32
N ILE A 177 -22.65 -15.49 -6.39
CA ILE A 177 -22.20 -14.76 -7.58
C ILE A 177 -23.43 -14.42 -8.46
N PRO A 178 -23.58 -13.15 -8.89
CA PRO A 178 -24.64 -12.76 -9.82
C PRO A 178 -24.59 -13.55 -11.14
N SER A 179 -25.76 -13.90 -11.68
CA SER A 179 -25.87 -14.75 -12.88
C SER A 179 -25.32 -14.11 -14.17
N ASN A 180 -25.09 -12.80 -14.18
CA ASN A 180 -24.53 -12.05 -15.31
C ASN A 180 -22.99 -11.99 -15.29
N CYS A 181 -22.35 -12.64 -14.33
CA CYS A 181 -20.89 -12.67 -14.20
C CYS A 181 -20.27 -13.80 -15.03
N SER A 182 -19.03 -13.59 -15.44
CA SER A 182 -18.20 -14.60 -16.09
C SER A 182 -17.82 -15.70 -15.10
N ASN A 183 -17.74 -16.95 -15.56
CA ASN A 183 -17.24 -18.08 -14.75
C ASN A 183 -15.70 -18.17 -14.76
N LYS A 184 -15.00 -17.25 -15.44
CA LYS A 184 -13.53 -17.25 -15.47
C LYS A 184 -12.97 -16.72 -14.15
N ARG A 185 -11.86 -17.32 -13.69
CA ARG A 185 -11.05 -16.81 -12.58
C ARG A 185 -10.55 -15.39 -12.91
N MET A 186 -10.57 -14.49 -11.95
CA MET A 186 -10.17 -13.10 -12.18
C MET A 186 -8.77 -12.81 -11.64
N LEU A 187 -7.94 -12.22 -12.49
CA LEU A 187 -6.56 -11.87 -12.18
C LEU A 187 -6.36 -10.37 -12.36
N PHE A 188 -5.86 -9.68 -11.33
CA PHE A 188 -5.39 -8.31 -11.45
C PHE A 188 -3.86 -8.24 -11.45
N VAL A 189 -3.29 -7.61 -12.46
CA VAL A 189 -1.85 -7.54 -12.68
C VAL A 189 -1.34 -6.11 -12.52
N ALA A 190 -0.37 -5.92 -11.65
CA ALA A 190 0.42 -4.70 -11.58
C ALA A 190 1.90 -4.99 -11.80
N ALA A 191 2.60 -4.02 -12.36
CA ALA A 191 4.05 -4.06 -12.43
C ALA A 191 4.65 -2.66 -12.45
N ASP A 192 5.93 -2.58 -12.11
CA ASP A 192 6.71 -1.36 -12.33
C ASP A 192 6.78 -1.03 -13.84
N LEU A 193 6.96 0.25 -14.17
CA LEU A 193 7.09 0.66 -15.56
C LEU A 193 8.53 0.56 -16.07
N PRO A 194 8.70 0.27 -17.37
CA PRO A 194 7.67 0.04 -18.39
C PRO A 194 7.15 -1.41 -18.48
N ASP A 195 7.50 -2.27 -17.54
CA ASP A 195 7.33 -3.74 -17.64
C ASP A 195 5.87 -4.18 -17.77
N ILE A 196 4.93 -3.45 -17.18
CA ILE A 196 3.49 -3.78 -17.22
C ILE A 196 2.96 -4.05 -18.63
N LYS A 197 3.46 -3.34 -19.66
CA LYS A 197 3.03 -3.58 -21.05
C LYS A 197 3.40 -4.99 -21.53
N HIS A 198 4.62 -5.41 -21.26
CA HIS A 198 5.13 -6.71 -21.69
C HIS A 198 4.56 -7.83 -20.84
N ILE A 199 4.41 -7.59 -19.53
CA ILE A 199 3.84 -8.55 -18.58
C ILE A 199 2.36 -8.80 -18.89
N ALA A 200 1.55 -7.75 -19.08
CA ALA A 200 0.13 -7.93 -19.41
C ALA A 200 -0.03 -8.75 -20.70
N LYS A 201 0.74 -8.43 -21.76
CA LYS A 201 0.73 -9.20 -23.00
C LYS A 201 1.16 -10.65 -22.83
N GLU A 202 2.21 -10.90 -22.03
CA GLU A 202 2.67 -12.27 -21.75
C GLU A 202 1.58 -13.06 -21.01
N ILE A 203 0.88 -12.43 -20.05
CA ILE A 203 -0.17 -13.08 -19.28
C ILE A 203 -1.39 -13.37 -20.14
N GLU A 204 -1.83 -12.41 -20.95
CA GLU A 204 -2.93 -12.59 -21.90
C GLU A 204 -2.65 -13.76 -22.85
N ASN A 205 -1.43 -13.86 -23.37
CA ASN A 205 -1.04 -14.93 -24.28
C ASN A 205 -0.99 -16.32 -23.62
N LYS A 206 -0.54 -16.42 -22.37
CA LYS A 206 -0.37 -17.70 -21.67
C LYS A 206 -1.62 -18.16 -20.92
N TRP A 207 -2.42 -17.23 -20.39
CA TRP A 207 -3.50 -17.51 -19.45
C TRP A 207 -4.85 -16.85 -19.79
N GLY A 208 -4.98 -16.07 -20.87
CA GLY A 208 -6.22 -15.37 -21.24
C GLY A 208 -7.43 -16.28 -21.55
N ASP A 209 -7.18 -17.53 -21.91
CA ASP A 209 -8.26 -18.52 -22.09
C ASP A 209 -8.89 -18.92 -20.76
N LYS A 210 -8.10 -18.96 -19.67
CA LYS A 210 -8.52 -19.39 -18.33
C LYS A 210 -8.95 -18.24 -17.43
N TYR A 211 -8.34 -17.08 -17.60
CA TYR A 211 -8.52 -15.93 -16.72
C TYR A 211 -9.19 -14.75 -17.42
N GLU A 212 -9.98 -14.02 -16.65
CA GLU A 212 -10.32 -12.65 -16.98
C GLU A 212 -9.25 -11.73 -16.38
N ILE A 213 -8.45 -11.12 -17.27
CA ILE A 213 -7.24 -10.40 -16.89
C ILE A 213 -7.51 -8.89 -16.85
N TYR A 214 -7.24 -8.31 -15.69
CA TYR A 214 -7.24 -6.88 -15.45
C TYR A 214 -5.81 -6.43 -15.17
N HIS A 215 -5.45 -5.21 -15.55
CA HIS A 215 -4.12 -4.71 -15.26
C HIS A 215 -4.09 -3.21 -14.95
N GLY A 216 -3.06 -2.81 -14.22
CA GLY A 216 -2.75 -1.40 -13.97
C GLY A 216 -2.45 -0.64 -15.27
N LYS A 217 -2.58 0.70 -15.21
CA LYS A 217 -2.40 1.53 -16.40
C LYS A 217 -0.99 1.45 -16.97
N VAL A 218 -0.90 1.25 -18.28
CA VAL A 218 0.36 1.37 -19.04
C VAL A 218 0.64 2.85 -19.31
N PHE A 219 1.81 3.33 -18.90
CA PHE A 219 2.28 4.68 -19.23
C PHE A 219 3.30 4.61 -20.35
N ARG A 220 3.24 5.58 -21.27
CA ARG A 220 4.02 5.58 -22.51
C ARG A 220 5.47 6.01 -22.30
N ASP A 221 5.71 6.91 -21.37
CA ASP A 221 7.02 7.50 -21.11
C ASP A 221 7.19 7.92 -19.65
N LYS A 222 8.43 8.23 -19.27
CA LYS A 222 8.80 8.67 -17.93
C LYS A 222 8.07 9.94 -17.50
N LYS A 223 7.87 10.90 -18.41
CA LYS A 223 7.17 12.17 -18.12
C LYS A 223 5.71 11.91 -17.73
N GLN A 224 5.05 10.97 -18.40
CA GLN A 224 3.70 10.55 -18.07
C GLN A 224 3.65 9.86 -16.71
N PHE A 225 4.65 9.02 -16.41
CA PHE A 225 4.75 8.35 -15.11
C PHE A 225 5.04 9.30 -13.95
N GLU A 226 5.77 10.38 -14.18
CA GLU A 226 6.09 11.39 -13.17
C GLU A 226 4.99 12.46 -13.05
N SER A 227 3.78 12.18 -13.56
CA SER A 227 2.65 13.11 -13.49
C SER A 227 1.74 12.87 -12.27
N LYS A 228 0.99 13.91 -11.88
CA LYS A 228 -0.10 13.79 -10.89
C LYS A 228 -1.08 12.67 -11.23
N LYS A 229 -1.43 12.54 -12.51
CA LYS A 229 -2.32 11.49 -13.00
C LYS A 229 -1.75 10.10 -12.75
N ALA A 230 -0.45 9.91 -12.97
CA ALA A 230 0.18 8.63 -12.70
C ALA A 230 0.17 8.27 -11.22
N LEU A 231 0.42 9.22 -10.33
CA LEU A 231 0.30 8.98 -8.89
C LEU A 231 -1.12 8.52 -8.51
N ILE A 232 -2.16 9.17 -9.03
CA ILE A 232 -3.56 8.78 -8.78
C ILE A 232 -3.85 7.35 -9.28
N GLU A 233 -3.35 7.00 -10.46
CA GLU A 233 -3.53 5.66 -11.04
C GLU A 233 -2.74 4.59 -10.24
N ILE A 234 -1.56 4.93 -9.73
CA ILE A 234 -0.78 4.06 -8.82
C ILE A 234 -1.55 3.87 -7.51
N LEU A 235 -2.11 4.93 -6.91
CA LEU A 235 -2.95 4.79 -5.73
C LEU A 235 -4.17 3.90 -6.03
N GLY A 236 -4.81 4.06 -7.19
CA GLY A 236 -5.86 3.17 -7.67
C GLY A 236 -5.43 1.69 -7.70
N VAL A 237 -4.22 1.39 -8.20
CA VAL A 237 -3.64 0.03 -8.19
C VAL A 237 -3.45 -0.48 -6.76
N TYR A 238 -2.99 0.36 -5.83
CA TYR A 238 -2.82 -0.03 -4.43
C TYR A 238 -4.17 -0.36 -3.78
N HIS A 239 -5.20 0.46 -4.02
CA HIS A 239 -6.56 0.20 -3.55
C HIS A 239 -7.16 -1.06 -4.17
N ILE A 240 -6.90 -1.35 -5.45
CA ILE A 240 -7.36 -2.59 -6.08
C ILE A 240 -6.68 -3.80 -5.46
N LEU A 241 -5.34 -3.82 -5.44
CA LEU A 241 -4.58 -4.97 -4.96
C LEU A 241 -4.80 -5.25 -3.45
N SER A 242 -4.99 -4.20 -2.65
CA SER A 242 -5.33 -4.37 -1.22
C SER A 242 -6.75 -4.86 -0.97
N LYS A 243 -7.64 -4.79 -1.97
CA LYS A 243 -9.01 -5.35 -1.93
C LYS A 243 -9.10 -6.75 -2.55
N CYS A 244 -8.09 -7.20 -3.29
CA CYS A 244 -8.01 -8.58 -3.77
C CYS A 244 -8.09 -9.57 -2.60
N GLN A 245 -8.66 -10.75 -2.87
CA GLN A 245 -8.79 -11.83 -1.89
C GLN A 245 -7.44 -12.50 -1.59
N PHE A 246 -6.51 -12.41 -2.55
CA PHE A 246 -5.16 -12.89 -2.38
C PHE A 246 -4.16 -12.02 -3.17
N LEU A 247 -2.94 -11.89 -2.66
CA LEU A 247 -1.87 -11.12 -3.28
C LEU A 247 -0.61 -11.97 -3.46
N VAL A 248 -0.09 -12.09 -4.67
CA VAL A 248 1.21 -12.73 -4.94
C VAL A 248 2.22 -11.69 -5.39
N CYS A 249 3.35 -11.58 -4.71
CA CYS A 249 4.36 -10.57 -5.03
C CYS A 249 5.75 -10.91 -4.48
N THR A 250 6.63 -9.92 -4.41
CA THR A 250 7.89 -9.98 -3.66
C THR A 250 7.89 -8.94 -2.54
N PHE A 251 8.19 -9.36 -1.30
CA PHE A 251 8.30 -8.44 -0.16
C PHE A 251 9.61 -7.65 -0.14
N SER A 252 10.58 -7.96 -1.00
CA SER A 252 11.66 -7.02 -1.32
C SER A 252 11.18 -5.72 -2.02
N SER A 253 9.94 -5.71 -2.51
CA SER A 253 9.30 -4.53 -3.08
C SER A 253 8.56 -3.74 -1.99
N ASN A 254 9.06 -2.53 -1.70
CA ASN A 254 8.35 -1.58 -0.85
C ASN A 254 6.91 -1.36 -1.32
N THR A 255 6.65 -1.34 -2.63
CA THR A 255 5.29 -1.24 -3.17
C THR A 255 4.41 -2.38 -2.68
N CYS A 256 4.87 -3.64 -2.80
CA CYS A 256 4.05 -4.76 -2.37
C CYS A 256 3.84 -4.77 -0.85
N MET A 257 4.88 -4.48 -0.06
CA MET A 257 4.72 -4.40 1.40
C MET A 257 3.65 -3.39 1.80
N ARG A 258 3.58 -2.20 1.16
CA ARG A 258 2.54 -1.21 1.45
C ARG A 258 1.15 -1.67 1.01
N ILE A 259 1.04 -2.42 -0.07
CA ILE A 259 -0.23 -3.02 -0.49
C ILE A 259 -0.71 -4.05 0.55
N TYR A 260 0.19 -4.92 1.01
CA TYR A 260 -0.12 -5.95 2.02
C TYR A 260 -0.45 -5.36 3.40
N GLU A 261 0.24 -4.29 3.81
CA GLU A 261 -0.14 -3.52 5.00
C GLU A 261 -1.52 -2.89 4.82
N LEU A 262 -1.78 -2.21 3.70
CA LEU A 262 -3.07 -1.58 3.43
C LEU A 262 -4.21 -2.60 3.38
N MET A 263 -3.95 -3.82 2.89
CA MET A 263 -4.91 -4.93 2.84
C MET A 263 -5.50 -5.22 4.23
N GLN A 264 -4.71 -5.13 5.30
CA GLN A 264 -5.21 -5.35 6.67
C GLN A 264 -6.25 -4.32 7.14
N SER A 265 -6.45 -3.26 6.36
CA SER A 265 -7.44 -2.21 6.65
C SER A 265 -8.74 -2.34 5.84
N PHE A 266 -8.79 -3.30 4.92
CA PHE A 266 -9.94 -3.62 4.07
C PHE A 266 -10.57 -4.98 4.37
N HIS A 267 -9.83 -5.87 5.01
CA HIS A 267 -10.26 -7.21 5.40
C HIS A 267 -10.24 -7.36 6.92
N GLY A 268 -10.71 -8.49 7.43
CA GLY A 268 -10.61 -8.84 8.86
C GLY A 268 -9.17 -9.15 9.26
N ASP A 269 -8.83 -10.43 9.39
CA ASP A 269 -7.44 -10.89 9.44
C ASP A 269 -7.02 -11.33 8.04
N ALA A 270 -6.15 -10.55 7.40
CA ALA A 270 -5.61 -10.84 6.08
C ALA A 270 -4.12 -11.17 6.14
N THR A 271 -3.64 -11.66 7.29
CA THR A 271 -2.24 -12.08 7.46
C THR A 271 -1.86 -13.15 6.43
N GLU A 272 -2.76 -14.12 6.18
CA GLU A 272 -2.52 -15.23 5.23
C GLU A 272 -2.98 -14.92 3.80
N ASN A 273 -3.48 -13.71 3.52
CA ASN A 273 -3.99 -13.34 2.19
C ASN A 273 -2.90 -12.86 1.23
N ALA A 274 -1.63 -13.09 1.55
CA ALA A 274 -0.53 -12.77 0.66
C ALA A 274 0.55 -13.85 0.64
N HIS A 275 1.15 -14.04 -0.53
CA HIS A 275 2.31 -14.89 -0.73
C HIS A 275 3.45 -14.10 -1.37
N SER A 276 4.60 -14.11 -0.70
CA SER A 276 5.82 -13.48 -1.18
C SER A 276 6.78 -14.54 -1.73
N LEU A 277 7.31 -14.30 -2.93
CA LEU A 277 8.23 -15.23 -3.60
C LEU A 277 9.66 -15.21 -3.03
N ASP A 278 10.01 -14.21 -2.21
CA ASP A 278 11.38 -14.03 -1.72
C ASP A 278 11.49 -14.03 -0.19
N TYR A 279 10.89 -13.05 0.49
CA TYR A 279 11.05 -12.85 1.93
C TYR A 279 9.72 -12.95 2.66
N PHE A 280 9.78 -13.32 3.94
CA PHE A 280 8.66 -13.13 4.86
C PHE A 280 8.55 -11.65 5.27
N TYR A 281 7.32 -11.23 5.60
CA TYR A 281 7.09 -9.88 6.08
C TYR A 281 7.91 -9.63 7.35
N GLY A 282 8.71 -8.56 7.36
CA GLY A 282 9.55 -8.18 8.50
C GLY A 282 11.02 -8.62 8.45
N ILE A 283 11.46 -9.43 7.46
CA ILE A 283 12.86 -9.92 7.38
C ILE A 283 13.79 -9.01 6.57
N CYS A 284 13.27 -8.13 5.70
CA CYS A 284 14.08 -7.11 5.01
C CYS A 284 13.87 -5.72 5.63
N MET A 285 14.67 -5.37 6.63
CA MET A 285 14.82 -3.99 7.15
C MET A 285 16.27 -3.69 7.51
#